data_AF-A0A0K2JIU5-F1
#
_entry.id   AF-A0A0K2JIU5-F1
#
_cell.length_a   1.000
_cell.length_b   1.000
_cell.length_c   1.000
_cell.angle_alpha   90.00
_cell.angle_beta   90.00
_cell.angle_gamma   90.00
#
_symmetry.space_group_name_H-M   'P 1'
#
loop_
_entity.id
_entity.type
_entity.pdbx_description
1 polymer ?
#
loop_
_entity_poly.entity_id
_entity_poly.type
_entity_poly.pdbx_seq_one_letter_code
_entity_poly.pdbx_strand_id
1 'polypeptide(L)'
;MKKYERLDINERVNLEKLKDNELFKKKNETINIRKIAKQMNRSYSVIWEELNMFDNINDYNASKAQKIHDKNKKQCRKYLMLNSQELSHFSNEYNNFGRSPQNIITSYELQYNVKFGVCFKTMYKYIRLGYFNLKK
;
A
#
# COMPACT_ATOMS: atom_id res chain seq x y z
N MET A 1 11.56 5.34 9.31
CA MET A 1 10.49 6.02 8.54
C MET A 1 9.20 5.90 9.34
N LYS A 2 8.63 6.99 9.85
CA LYS A 2 7.28 6.94 10.43
C LYS A 2 6.35 6.51 9.30
N LYS A 3 5.63 5.40 9.48
CA LYS A 3 4.56 5.04 8.54
C LYS A 3 3.48 6.10 8.72
N TYR A 4 3.19 6.84 7.65
CA TYR A 4 1.96 7.63 7.60
C TYR A 4 0.81 6.63 7.54
N GLU A 5 0.20 6.35 8.69
CA GLU A 5 -0.99 5.54 8.74
C GLU A 5 -2.18 6.38 8.29
N ARG A 6 -2.70 6.05 7.11
CA ARG A 6 -3.96 6.59 6.61
C ARG A 6 -5.11 6.08 7.46
N LEU A 7 -6.20 6.84 7.48
CA LEU A 7 -7.42 6.42 8.17
C LEU A 7 -8.03 5.18 7.54
N ASP A 8 -8.48 4.25 8.38
CA ASP A 8 -9.32 3.14 7.95
C ASP A 8 -10.78 3.61 7.67
N ILE A 9 -11.64 2.69 7.22
CA ILE A 9 -13.03 3.02 6.91
C ILE A 9 -13.83 3.46 8.16
N ASN A 10 -13.58 2.85 9.32
CA ASN A 10 -14.28 3.18 10.56
C ASN A 10 -13.86 4.56 11.07
N GLU A 11 -12.57 4.87 10.98
CA GLU A 11 -12.00 6.17 11.30
C GLU A 11 -12.53 7.25 10.35
N ARG A 12 -12.67 6.96 9.05
CA ARG A 12 -13.30 7.88 8.09
C ARG A 12 -14.76 8.19 8.44
N VAL A 13 -15.54 7.17 8.78
CA VAL A 13 -16.93 7.34 9.21
C VAL A 13 -17.00 8.15 10.51
N ASN A 14 -16.08 7.92 11.44
CA ASN A 14 -15.99 8.71 12.66
C ASN A 14 -15.61 10.17 12.36
N LEU A 15 -14.68 10.41 11.43
CA LEU A 15 -14.30 11.76 11.00
C LEU A 15 -15.50 12.51 10.39
N GLU A 16 -16.29 11.84 9.54
CA GLU A 16 -17.51 12.42 8.95
C GLU A 16 -18.49 12.86 10.04
N LYS A 17 -18.76 12.00 11.04
CA LYS A 17 -19.63 12.35 12.19
C LYS A 17 -19.08 13.51 13.03
N LEU A 18 -17.77 13.52 13.28
CA LEU A 18 -17.12 14.55 14.09
C LEU A 18 -17.06 15.89 13.37
N LYS A 19 -16.95 15.90 12.04
CA LYS A 19 -16.97 17.09 11.20
C LYS A 19 -18.27 17.87 11.35
N ASP A 20 -19.40 17.15 11.33
CA ASP A 20 -20.75 17.75 11.35
C ASP A 20 -21.20 18.14 12.77
N ASN A 21 -20.55 17.61 13.80
CA ASN A 21 -20.87 17.87 15.18
C ASN A 21 -20.45 19.29 15.62
N GLU A 22 -21.40 20.06 16.14
CA GLU A 22 -21.20 21.44 16.60
C GLU A 22 -20.11 21.58 17.68
N LEU A 23 -19.90 20.56 18.52
CA LEU A 23 -18.85 20.56 19.54
C LEU A 23 -17.45 20.67 18.95
N PHE A 24 -17.27 20.32 17.68
CA PHE A 24 -16.00 20.36 16.97
C PHE A 24 -15.91 21.55 16.01
N LYS A 25 -16.84 22.49 16.06
CA LYS A 25 -16.74 23.78 15.37
C LYS A 25 -16.03 24.83 16.25
N LYS A 26 -15.40 25.80 15.62
CA LYS A 26 -14.86 27.00 16.25
C LYS A 26 -15.97 28.04 16.41
N LYS A 27 -15.67 29.16 17.09
CA LYS A 27 -16.61 30.29 17.25
C LYS A 27 -17.10 30.89 15.93
N ASN A 28 -16.32 30.77 14.86
CA ASN A 28 -16.67 31.22 13.50
C ASN A 28 -17.27 30.09 12.64
N GLU A 29 -17.85 29.05 13.28
CA GLU A 29 -18.49 27.90 12.64
C GLU A 29 -17.58 26.99 11.79
N THR A 30 -16.30 27.35 11.63
CA THR A 30 -15.32 26.51 10.92
C THR A 30 -14.90 25.29 11.73
N ILE A 31 -14.53 24.21 11.05
CA ILE A 31 -14.13 22.95 11.68
C ILE A 31 -12.84 23.13 12.51
N ASN A 32 -12.84 22.58 13.72
CA ASN A 32 -11.69 22.54 14.61
C ASN A 32 -10.90 21.24 14.45
N ILE A 33 -10.07 21.19 13.40
CA ILE A 33 -9.25 20.02 13.04
C ILE A 33 -8.36 19.54 14.20
N ARG A 34 -7.79 20.45 15.00
CA ARG A 34 -6.94 20.07 16.16
C ARG A 34 -7.74 19.32 17.23
N LYS A 35 -8.98 19.71 17.47
CA LYS A 35 -9.86 19.06 18.45
C LYS A 35 -10.28 17.67 17.97
N ILE A 36 -10.63 17.55 16.67
CA ILE A 36 -10.94 16.27 16.03
C ILE A 36 -9.72 15.33 16.08
N ALA A 37 -8.53 15.83 15.71
CA ALA A 37 -7.30 15.05 15.73
C ALA A 37 -6.99 14.48 17.12
N LYS A 38 -7.16 15.29 18.18
CA LYS A 38 -7.05 14.82 19.57
C LYS A 38 -8.08 13.74 19.90
N GLN A 39 -9.34 13.92 19.51
CA GLN A 39 -10.43 12.96 19.77
C GLN A 39 -10.17 11.61 19.08
N MET A 40 -9.65 11.64 17.85
CA MET A 40 -9.34 10.43 17.07
C MET A 40 -7.98 9.82 17.41
N ASN A 41 -7.20 10.44 18.31
CA ASN A 41 -5.82 10.06 18.58
C ASN A 41 -4.95 9.98 17.29
N ARG A 42 -5.14 10.94 16.37
CA ARG A 42 -4.41 11.05 15.11
C ARG A 42 -3.67 12.37 15.03
N SER A 43 -2.65 12.44 14.18
CA SER A 43 -1.94 13.70 13.93
C SER A 43 -2.82 14.69 13.19
N TYR A 44 -2.64 15.99 13.47
CA TYR A 44 -3.30 17.08 12.75
C TYR A 44 -3.19 16.95 11.22
N SER A 45 -1.98 16.63 10.72
CA SER A 45 -1.71 16.52 9.28
C SER A 45 -2.55 15.44 8.61
N VAL A 46 -2.71 14.27 9.25
CA VAL A 46 -3.53 13.17 8.71
C VAL A 46 -5.00 13.60 8.57
N ILE A 47 -5.56 14.28 9.57
CA ILE A 47 -6.96 14.76 9.49
C ILE A 47 -7.09 15.86 8.43
N TRP A 48 -6.13 16.78 8.37
CA TRP A 48 -6.14 17.87 7.40
C TRP A 48 -6.03 17.36 5.95
N GLU A 49 -5.10 16.44 5.68
CA GLU A 49 -4.95 15.80 4.36
C GLU A 49 -6.21 15.04 3.96
N GLU A 50 -6.81 14.29 4.88
CA GLU A 50 -8.00 13.50 4.60
C GLU A 50 -9.22 14.39 4.28
N LEU A 51 -9.41 15.49 5.03
CA LEU A 51 -10.49 16.46 4.77
C LEU A 51 -10.26 17.24 3.46
N ASN A 52 -9.01 17.52 3.10
CA ASN A 52 -8.63 18.21 1.87
C ASN A 52 -8.48 17.28 0.66
N MET A 53 -8.95 16.04 0.75
CA MET A 53 -9.07 15.14 -0.40
C MET A 53 -10.07 15.65 -1.45
N PHE A 54 -10.99 16.54 -1.06
CA PHE A 54 -11.98 17.18 -1.91
C PHE A 54 -11.73 18.68 -2.00
N ASP A 55 -12.24 19.33 -3.04
CA ASP A 55 -12.07 20.79 -3.25
C ASP A 55 -12.66 21.61 -2.09
N ASN A 56 -13.71 21.09 -1.45
CA ASN A 56 -14.33 21.69 -0.27
C ASN A 56 -14.41 20.68 0.88
N ILE A 57 -13.94 21.09 2.06
CA ILE A 57 -13.98 20.30 3.29
C ILE A 57 -15.42 19.90 3.65
N ASN A 58 -16.40 20.75 3.34
CA ASN A 58 -17.81 20.48 3.61
C ASN A 58 -18.34 19.29 2.78
N ASP A 59 -17.73 18.99 1.63
CA ASP A 59 -18.13 17.88 0.75
C ASP A 59 -17.52 16.53 1.18
N TYR A 60 -16.71 16.53 2.25
CA TYR A 60 -16.12 15.31 2.77
C TYR A 60 -17.18 14.25 3.10
N ASN A 61 -16.98 13.06 2.53
CA ASN A 61 -17.80 11.87 2.76
C ASN A 61 -16.91 10.62 2.85
N ALA A 62 -17.12 9.80 3.88
CA ALA A 62 -16.27 8.64 4.16
C ALA A 62 -16.28 7.60 3.04
N SER A 63 -17.46 7.32 2.47
CA SER A 63 -17.64 6.34 1.39
C SER A 63 -16.92 6.78 0.11
N LYS A 64 -17.03 8.05 -0.26
CA LYS A 64 -16.30 8.60 -1.42
C LYS A 64 -14.79 8.57 -1.20
N ALA A 65 -14.31 8.99 -0.03
CA ALA A 65 -12.89 8.96 0.31
C ALA A 65 -12.31 7.55 0.24
N GLN A 66 -13.04 6.56 0.76
CA GLN A 66 -12.67 5.15 0.67
C GLN A 66 -12.61 4.65 -0.77
N LYS A 67 -13.61 4.98 -1.61
CA LYS A 67 -13.60 4.60 -3.04
C LYS A 67 -12.40 5.17 -3.78
N ILE A 68 -12.05 6.44 -3.54
CA ILE A 68 -10.86 7.08 -4.14
C ILE A 68 -9.59 6.35 -3.69
N HIS A 69 -9.47 6.09 -2.38
CA HIS A 69 -8.33 5.36 -1.84
C HIS A 69 -8.17 3.98 -2.49
N ASP A 70 -9.24 3.22 -2.63
CA ASP A 70 -9.19 1.88 -3.19
C ASP A 70 -8.90 1.89 -4.69
N LYS A 71 -9.41 2.88 -5.43
CA LYS A 71 -9.04 3.12 -6.84
C LYS A 71 -7.55 3.40 -6.98
N ASN A 72 -7.00 4.32 -6.18
CA ASN A 72 -5.59 4.67 -6.20
C ASN A 72 -4.72 3.47 -5.80
N LYS A 73 -5.12 2.72 -4.76
CA LYS A 73 -4.43 1.50 -4.32
C LYS A 73 -4.41 0.42 -5.42
N LYS A 74 -5.50 0.28 -6.19
CA LYS A 74 -5.54 -0.64 -7.35
C LYS A 74 -4.57 -0.21 -8.44
N GLN A 75 -4.49 1.09 -8.75
CA GLN A 75 -3.55 1.63 -9.75
C GLN A 75 -2.07 1.51 -9.32
N CYS A 76 -1.79 1.52 -8.01
CA CYS A 76 -0.44 1.32 -7.48
C CYS A 76 -0.03 -0.16 -7.31
N ARG A 77 -0.86 -1.13 -7.73
CA ARG A 77 -0.48 -2.55 -7.66
C ARG A 77 0.69 -2.81 -8.60
N LYS A 78 1.78 -3.33 -8.04
CA LYS A 78 2.83 -3.95 -8.86
C LYS A 78 2.26 -5.23 -9.45
N TYR A 79 2.30 -5.36 -10.76
CA TYR A 79 1.96 -6.61 -11.43
C TYR A 79 2.82 -7.74 -10.84
N LEU A 80 2.20 -8.86 -10.48
CA LEU A 80 2.93 -10.08 -10.16
C LEU A 80 3.61 -10.52 -11.46
N MET A 81 4.94 -10.41 -11.50
CA MET A 81 5.70 -10.59 -12.75
C MET A 81 6.16 -12.02 -12.99
N LEU A 82 5.94 -12.93 -12.03
CA LEU A 82 6.34 -14.33 -12.15
C LEU A 82 5.11 -15.20 -12.38
N ASN A 83 5.18 -16.06 -13.37
CA ASN A 83 4.22 -17.14 -13.54
C ASN A 83 4.51 -18.30 -12.54
N SER A 84 3.58 -19.24 -12.41
CA SER A 84 3.71 -20.35 -11.46
C SER A 84 4.86 -21.30 -11.81
N GLN A 85 5.19 -21.46 -13.10
CA GLN A 85 6.27 -22.33 -13.56
C GLN A 85 7.65 -21.74 -13.24
N GLU A 86 7.86 -20.46 -13.55
CA GLU A 86 9.05 -19.68 -13.21
C GLU A 86 9.30 -19.71 -11.71
N LEU A 87 8.25 -19.51 -10.90
CA LEU A 87 8.39 -19.51 -9.46
C LEU A 87 8.70 -20.90 -8.91
N SER A 88 8.06 -21.94 -9.44
CA SER A 88 8.32 -23.33 -9.05
C SER A 88 9.76 -23.74 -9.37
N HIS A 89 10.21 -23.47 -10.61
CA HIS A 89 11.57 -23.72 -11.06
C HIS A 89 12.57 -22.96 -10.18
N PHE A 90 12.34 -21.67 -9.97
CA PHE A 90 13.24 -20.84 -9.17
C PHE A 90 13.32 -21.33 -7.72
N SER A 91 12.19 -21.64 -7.10
CA SER A 91 12.15 -22.15 -5.72
C SER A 91 12.92 -23.45 -5.57
N ASN A 92 12.77 -24.38 -6.53
CA ASN A 92 13.50 -25.64 -6.54
C ASN A 92 15.01 -25.41 -6.66
N GLU A 93 15.45 -24.64 -7.66
CA GLU A 93 16.87 -24.36 -7.91
C GLU A 93 17.54 -23.59 -6.75
N TYR A 94 16.82 -22.62 -6.18
CA TYR A 94 17.34 -21.81 -5.09
C TYR A 94 17.42 -22.59 -3.78
N ASN A 95 16.34 -23.29 -3.40
CA ASN A 95 16.25 -23.94 -2.09
C ASN A 95 16.98 -25.29 -2.02
N ASN A 96 16.95 -26.07 -3.11
CA ASN A 96 17.50 -27.44 -3.11
C ASN A 96 18.93 -27.49 -3.63
N PHE A 97 19.28 -26.60 -4.57
CA PHE A 97 20.60 -26.59 -5.22
C PHE A 97 21.46 -25.38 -4.83
N GLY A 98 20.91 -24.42 -4.06
CA GLY A 98 21.66 -23.25 -3.58
C GLY A 98 22.17 -22.33 -4.70
N ARG A 99 21.55 -22.39 -5.90
CA ARG A 99 22.04 -21.62 -7.05
C ARG A 99 21.76 -20.14 -6.91
N SER A 100 22.64 -19.32 -7.48
CA SER A 100 22.44 -17.87 -7.48
C SER A 100 21.25 -17.47 -8.37
N PRO A 101 20.46 -16.46 -8.00
CA PRO A 101 19.37 -15.95 -8.84
C PRO A 101 19.76 -15.63 -10.28
N GLN A 102 21.00 -15.19 -10.51
CA GLN A 102 21.50 -14.93 -11.86
C GLN A 102 21.64 -16.22 -12.66
N ASN A 103 22.24 -17.25 -12.08
CA ASN A 103 22.43 -18.53 -12.76
C ASN A 103 21.10 -19.20 -13.07
N ILE A 104 20.15 -19.17 -12.13
CA ILE A 104 18.81 -19.76 -12.29
C ILE A 104 18.05 -19.11 -13.46
N ILE A 105 18.07 -17.78 -13.52
CA ILE A 105 17.40 -17.04 -14.60
C ILE A 105 18.05 -17.37 -15.94
N THR A 106 19.38 -17.29 -16.02
CA THR A 106 20.10 -17.58 -17.26
C THR A 106 19.89 -19.01 -17.72
N SER A 107 19.89 -20.00 -16.82
CA SER A 107 19.62 -21.40 -17.19
C SER A 107 18.18 -21.60 -17.66
N TYR A 108 17.21 -20.96 -17.01
CA TYR A 108 15.82 -21.02 -17.43
C TYR A 108 15.62 -20.44 -18.83
N GLU A 109 16.18 -19.25 -19.10
CA GLU A 109 16.08 -18.61 -20.41
C GLU A 109 16.72 -19.45 -21.52
N LEU A 110 17.86 -20.10 -21.24
CA LEU A 110 18.51 -21.02 -22.18
C LEU A 110 17.70 -22.29 -22.42
N GLN A 111 17.11 -22.86 -21.37
CA GLN A 111 16.36 -24.13 -21.45
C GLN A 111 15.03 -23.96 -22.18
N TYR A 112 14.29 -22.89 -21.88
CA TYR A 112 12.95 -22.69 -22.39
C TYR A 112 12.89 -21.72 -23.58
N ASN A 113 14.02 -21.07 -23.93
CA ASN A 113 14.11 -20.04 -24.95
C ASN A 113 13.05 -18.92 -24.79
N VAL A 114 12.73 -18.60 -23.53
CA VAL A 114 11.75 -17.59 -23.13
C VAL A 114 12.38 -16.72 -22.06
N LYS A 115 12.21 -15.40 -22.19
CA LYS A 115 12.70 -14.42 -21.23
C LYS A 115 12.02 -14.60 -19.87
N PHE A 116 12.81 -14.62 -18.79
CA PHE A 116 12.27 -14.72 -17.45
C PHE A 116 11.54 -13.42 -17.08
N GLY A 117 10.41 -13.54 -16.38
CA GLY A 117 9.53 -12.40 -16.06
C GLY A 117 10.19 -11.27 -15.28
N VAL A 118 11.35 -11.50 -14.65
CA VAL A 118 12.11 -10.51 -13.89
C VAL A 118 13.63 -10.69 -14.01
N CYS A 119 14.40 -9.62 -13.83
CA CYS A 119 15.86 -9.72 -13.80
C CYS A 119 16.39 -10.21 -12.43
N PHE A 120 17.64 -10.69 -12.41
CA PHE A 120 18.28 -11.22 -11.19
C PHE A 120 18.35 -10.20 -10.04
N LYS A 121 18.55 -8.90 -10.35
CA LYS A 121 18.56 -7.83 -9.34
C LYS A 121 17.20 -7.73 -8.63
N THR A 122 16.11 -7.88 -9.39
CA THR A 122 14.76 -7.90 -8.84
C THR A 122 14.52 -9.15 -7.99
N MET A 123 15.03 -10.31 -8.40
CA MET A 123 14.95 -11.53 -7.57
C MET A 123 15.69 -11.39 -6.25
N TYR A 124 16.92 -10.87 -6.24
CA TYR A 124 17.62 -10.59 -4.98
C TYR A 124 16.84 -9.65 -4.07
N LYS A 125 16.21 -8.61 -4.64
CA LYS A 125 15.32 -7.71 -3.89
C LYS A 125 14.13 -8.47 -3.30
N TYR A 126 13.53 -9.39 -4.05
CA TYR A 126 12.39 -10.19 -3.59
C TYR A 126 12.76 -11.16 -2.47
N ILE A 127 13.88 -11.86 -2.60
CA ILE A 127 14.44 -12.73 -1.55
C ILE A 127 14.67 -11.92 -0.27
N ARG A 128 15.33 -10.75 -0.38
CA ARG A 128 15.59 -9.88 0.78
C ARG A 128 14.30 -9.42 1.48
N LEU A 129 13.25 -9.16 0.71
CA LEU A 129 11.93 -8.77 1.24
C LEU A 129 11.11 -9.94 1.77
N GLY A 130 11.59 -11.18 1.64
CA GLY A 130 10.87 -12.38 2.08
C GLY A 130 9.68 -12.72 1.20
N TYR A 131 9.69 -12.32 -0.08
CA TYR A 131 8.67 -12.76 -1.01
C TYR A 131 8.89 -14.22 -1.41
N PHE A 132 7.78 -14.93 -1.66
CA PHE A 132 7.74 -16.30 -2.17
C PHE A 132 8.19 -17.44 -1.23
N ASN A 133 8.29 -17.20 0.08
CA ASN A 133 8.64 -18.23 1.09
C ASN A 133 9.90 -19.04 0.72
N LEU A 134 10.89 -18.41 0.08
CA LEU A 134 12.17 -19.02 -0.22
C LEU A 134 12.95 -19.25 1.09
N LYS A 135 13.62 -20.40 1.21
CA LYS A 135 14.50 -20.69 2.35
C LYS A 135 15.66 -19.69 2.34
N LYS A 136 15.98 -19.13 3.49
CA LYS A 136 17.15 -18.26 3.66
C LYS A 136 18.41 -19.08 3.84
#